data_AF-A0A0Q8DQ65-F1
#
_entry.id   AF-A0A0Q8DQ65-F1
#
_cell.length_a   1.000
_cell.length_b   1.000
_cell.length_c   1.000
_cell.angle_alpha   90.00
_cell.angle_beta   90.00
_cell.angle_gamma   90.00
#
_symmetry.space_group_name_H-M   'P 1'
#
loop_
_entity.id
_entity.type
_entity.pdbx_description
1 polymer ?
#
loop_
_entity_poly.entity_id
_entity_poly.type
_entity_poly.pdbx_seq_one_letter_code
_entity_poly.pdbx_strand_id
1 'polypeptide(L)'
;MSLIGQREGIEAGRLDAFVDGAFAFTLTLLLIGGSSIPDSTDKLLLMLGGIPAFAVCFFHIAFFWHGHVRWRRRCHEATTTGRWLSLLLVFFAMIFVYPLHMVFAGLFNGLSAGRLPSDFHLVGGTADMRTLFACYGLAYACMAGTLTALFGHAARRAGRAGFDTLGARREMRVWSVPAVIGLASALVALLLPLSAPGWMWALPGFMYALLFLIGPVVSRFNRRYGQAA
;
A
#
# COMPACT_ATOMS: atom_id res chain seq x y z
N MET A 1 -7.81 34.29 -14.21
CA MET A 1 -8.06 33.17 -13.29
C MET A 1 -9.07 33.65 -12.25
N SER A 2 -10.19 32.95 -12.02
CA SER A 2 -11.21 33.43 -11.07
C SER A 2 -10.74 33.26 -9.61
N LEU A 3 -11.20 34.13 -8.70
CA LEU A 3 -10.90 34.03 -7.26
C LEU A 3 -11.31 32.66 -6.67
N ILE A 4 -12.39 32.06 -7.20
CA ILE A 4 -12.86 30.73 -6.82
C ILE A 4 -11.86 29.66 -7.23
N GLY A 5 -11.38 29.68 -8.49
CA GLY A 5 -10.39 28.72 -8.97
C GLY A 5 -9.06 28.83 -8.22
N GLN A 6 -8.66 30.03 -7.81
CA GLN A 6 -7.46 30.23 -6.99
C GLN A 6 -7.63 29.64 -5.57
N ARG A 7 -8.80 29.81 -4.93
CA ARG A 7 -9.10 29.20 -3.63
C ARG A 7 -9.14 27.68 -3.69
N GLU A 8 -9.78 27.11 -4.70
CA GLU A 8 -9.83 25.66 -4.90
C GLU A 8 -8.44 25.06 -5.12
N GLY A 9 -7.57 25.75 -5.87
CA GLY A 9 -6.17 25.34 -6.05
C GLY A 9 -5.36 25.35 -4.75
N ILE A 10 -5.58 26.35 -3.88
CA ILE A 10 -4.93 26.42 -2.56
C ILE A 10 -5.40 25.29 -1.65
N GLU A 11 -6.71 25.03 -1.58
CA GLU A 11 -7.26 23.92 -0.79
C GLU A 11 -6.75 22.56 -1.27
N ALA A 12 -6.69 22.38 -2.60
CA ALA A 12 -6.11 21.19 -3.22
C ALA A 12 -4.65 20.98 -2.81
N GLY A 13 -3.82 22.03 -2.91
CA GLY A 13 -2.41 21.97 -2.53
C GLY A 13 -2.19 21.71 -1.04
N ARG A 14 -3.04 22.25 -0.16
CA ARG A 14 -2.97 21.97 1.29
C ARG A 14 -3.27 20.51 1.61
N LEU A 15 -4.25 19.91 0.94
CA LEU A 15 -4.54 18.49 1.09
C LEU A 15 -3.35 17.64 0.63
N ASP A 16 -2.74 17.99 -0.50
CA ASP A 16 -1.60 17.26 -1.04
C ASP A 16 -0.40 17.32 -0.09
N ALA A 17 -0.09 18.52 0.43
CA ALA A 17 0.96 18.70 1.45
C ALA A 17 0.68 17.90 2.73
N PHE A 18 -0.58 17.80 3.17
CA PHE A 18 -0.95 16.99 4.33
C PHE A 18 -0.75 15.49 4.06
N VAL A 19 -1.17 15.00 2.89
CA VAL A 19 -0.99 13.60 2.51
C VAL A 19 0.49 13.26 2.37
N ASP A 20 1.27 14.09 1.69
CA ASP A 20 2.72 13.93 1.55
C ASP A 20 3.41 13.89 2.92
N GLY A 21 3.06 14.83 3.81
CA GLY A 21 3.57 14.88 5.17
C GLY A 21 3.21 13.62 5.98
N ALA A 22 1.99 13.10 5.84
CA ALA A 22 1.56 11.92 6.55
C ALA A 22 2.25 10.63 6.06
N PHE A 23 2.47 10.49 4.75
CA PHE A 23 3.25 9.38 4.19
C PHE A 23 4.72 9.46 4.62
N ALA A 24 5.33 10.64 4.59
CA ALA A 24 6.69 10.85 5.09
C ALA A 24 6.79 10.52 6.58
N PHE A 25 5.83 10.95 7.40
CA PHE A 25 5.77 10.63 8.82
C PHE A 25 5.57 9.13 9.09
N THR A 26 4.76 8.45 8.28
CA THR A 26 4.59 6.99 8.38
C THR A 26 5.91 6.26 8.13
N LEU A 27 6.71 6.74 7.16
CA LEU A 27 8.04 6.19 6.87
C LEU A 27 9.05 6.43 8.01
N THR A 28 9.00 7.58 8.68
CA THR A 28 9.88 7.85 9.82
C THR A 28 9.49 7.04 11.05
N LEU A 29 8.18 6.87 11.31
CA LEU A 29 7.68 6.00 12.37
C LEU A 29 8.12 4.54 12.18
N LEU A 30 8.12 4.05 10.94
CA LEU A 30 8.63 2.72 10.61
C LEU A 30 10.11 2.55 11.02
N LEU A 31 10.93 3.57 10.79
CA LEU A 31 12.37 3.53 11.08
C LEU A 31 12.66 3.70 12.58
N ILE A 32 11.98 4.64 13.23
CA ILE A 32 12.31 5.07 14.61
C ILE A 32 11.52 4.26 15.65
N GLY A 33 10.35 3.74 15.30
CA GLY A 33 9.40 3.13 16.23
C GLY A 33 9.87 1.83 16.90
N GLY A 34 10.99 1.22 16.45
CA GLY A 34 11.49 -0.06 16.96
C GLY A 34 12.85 -0.03 17.66
N SER A 35 13.62 1.07 17.57
CA SER A 35 15.05 1.03 17.96
C SER A 35 15.37 1.87 19.19
N SER A 36 15.83 1.22 20.27
CA SER A 36 16.69 1.87 21.27
C SER A 36 18.02 2.25 20.63
N ILE A 37 18.64 3.37 21.02
CA ILE A 37 19.98 3.75 20.53
C ILE A 37 20.96 2.62 20.87
N PRO A 38 21.74 2.08 19.89
CA PRO A 38 22.67 0.99 20.17
C PRO A 38 23.79 1.46 21.10
N ASP A 39 23.99 0.72 22.20
CA ASP A 39 25.06 0.94 23.19
C ASP A 39 26.29 0.05 22.95
N SER A 40 26.25 -0.81 21.92
CA SER A 40 27.35 -1.70 21.54
C SER A 40 27.43 -1.91 20.02
N THR A 41 28.61 -2.30 19.54
CA THR A 41 28.84 -2.65 18.13
C THR A 41 27.96 -3.81 17.67
N ASP A 42 27.75 -4.82 18.53
CA ASP A 42 26.93 -5.98 18.19
C ASP A 42 25.45 -5.58 18.01
N LYS A 43 24.93 -4.71 18.88
CA LYS A 43 23.58 -4.16 18.72
C LYS A 43 23.47 -3.31 17.46
N LEU A 44 24.50 -2.52 17.13
CA LEU A 44 24.52 -1.74 15.89
C LEU A 44 24.47 -2.65 14.65
N LEU A 45 25.30 -3.69 14.58
CA LEU A 45 25.31 -4.63 13.46
C LEU A 45 23.98 -5.39 13.34
N LEU A 46 23.37 -5.78 14.46
CA LEU A 46 22.05 -6.40 14.49
C LEU A 46 20.98 -5.46 13.93
N MET A 47 20.96 -4.18 14.34
CA MET A 47 20.03 -3.18 13.82
C MET A 47 20.22 -2.91 12.33
N LEU A 48 21.48 -2.84 11.86
CA LEU A 48 21.79 -2.71 10.42
C LEU A 48 21.29 -3.92 9.62
N GLY A 49 21.18 -5.09 10.23
CA GLY A 49 20.52 -6.26 9.66
C GLY A 49 19.03 -6.04 9.33
N GLY A 50 18.36 -5.04 9.92
CA GLY A 50 16.97 -4.68 9.62
C GLY A 50 16.80 -3.88 8.32
N ILE A 51 17.89 -3.35 7.74
CA ILE A 51 17.85 -2.50 6.53
C ILE A 51 17.10 -3.17 5.35
N PRO A 52 17.29 -4.46 5.02
CA PRO A 52 16.56 -5.09 3.92
C PRO A 52 15.04 -5.08 4.11
N ALA A 53 14.56 -5.40 5.32
CA ALA A 53 13.13 -5.36 5.65
C ALA A 53 12.58 -3.94 5.54
N PHE A 54 13.30 -2.97 6.12
CA PHE A 54 12.97 -1.55 6.04
C PHE A 54 12.89 -1.06 4.60
N ALA A 55 13.86 -1.41 3.75
CA ALA A 55 13.89 -0.99 2.35
C ALA A 55 12.66 -1.47 1.58
N VAL A 56 12.25 -2.73 1.75
CA VAL A 56 11.05 -3.27 1.10
C VAL A 56 9.78 -2.57 1.59
N CYS A 57 9.70 -2.30 2.89
CA CYS A 57 8.58 -1.55 3.48
C CYS A 57 8.52 -0.11 2.95
N PHE A 58 9.66 0.57 2.88
CA PHE A 58 9.78 1.91 2.31
C PHE A 58 9.24 1.96 0.89
N PHE A 59 9.68 1.05 0.01
CA PHE A 59 9.21 1.01 -1.37
C PHE A 59 7.71 0.72 -1.48
N HIS A 60 7.15 -0.10 -0.58
CA HIS A 60 5.71 -0.35 -0.53
C HIS A 60 4.92 0.91 -0.17
N ILE A 61 5.32 1.62 0.88
CA ILE A 61 4.65 2.88 1.28
C ILE A 61 4.81 3.94 0.18
N ALA A 62 6.01 4.08 -0.38
CA ALA A 62 6.29 5.00 -1.49
C ALA A 62 5.47 4.66 -2.75
N PHE A 63 5.21 3.38 -3.03
CA PHE A 63 4.36 2.94 -4.13
C PHE A 63 2.92 3.44 -3.99
N PHE A 64 2.33 3.34 -2.80
CA PHE A 64 0.99 3.87 -2.52
C PHE A 64 0.94 5.41 -2.59
N TRP A 65 1.93 6.08 -2.00
CA TRP A 65 2.10 7.53 -2.10
C TRP A 65 2.16 7.99 -3.56
N HIS A 66 3.00 7.34 -4.38
CA HIS A 66 3.11 7.65 -5.80
C HIS A 66 1.79 7.42 -6.56
N GLY A 67 0.98 6.44 -6.13
CA GLY A 67 -0.39 6.25 -6.60
C GLY A 67 -1.28 7.46 -6.37
N HIS A 68 -1.22 8.05 -5.18
CA HIS A 68 -1.93 9.28 -4.84
C HIS A 68 -1.44 10.48 -5.65
N VAL A 69 -0.12 10.66 -5.78
CA VAL A 69 0.48 11.70 -6.64
C VAL A 69 -0.03 11.59 -8.08
N ARG A 70 -0.13 10.38 -8.64
CA ARG A 70 -0.68 10.15 -10.00
C ARG A 70 -2.17 10.45 -10.08
N TRP A 71 -2.93 10.18 -9.01
CA TRP A 71 -4.33 10.57 -8.94
C TRP A 71 -4.48 12.10 -8.95
N ARG A 72 -3.67 12.82 -8.17
CA ARG A 72 -3.68 14.29 -8.13
C ARG A 72 -3.43 14.93 -9.48
N ARG A 73 -2.49 14.43 -10.28
CA ARG A 73 -2.24 14.91 -11.66
C ARG A 73 -3.45 14.76 -12.60
N ARG A 74 -4.47 13.99 -12.23
CA ARG A 74 -5.72 13.84 -12.99
C ARG A 74 -6.92 14.52 -12.34
N CYS A 75 -6.79 15.00 -11.11
CA CYS A 75 -7.84 15.65 -10.33
C CYS A 75 -7.26 16.90 -9.66
N HIS A 76 -7.24 18.01 -10.41
CA HIS A 76 -6.72 19.29 -9.91
C HIS A 76 -7.69 19.99 -8.98
N GLU A 77 -9.00 19.80 -9.18
CA GLU A 77 -10.04 20.47 -8.42
C GLU A 77 -10.20 19.88 -7.02
N ALA A 78 -10.38 20.74 -6.02
CA ALA A 78 -10.68 20.33 -4.66
C ALA A 78 -12.11 19.78 -4.60
N THR A 79 -12.26 18.51 -4.22
CA THR A 79 -13.58 17.86 -4.10
C THR A 79 -13.72 17.21 -2.75
N THR A 80 -14.92 17.27 -2.17
CA THR A 80 -15.21 16.66 -0.86
C THR A 80 -14.93 15.15 -0.86
N THR A 81 -15.35 14.44 -1.92
CA THR A 81 -15.09 13.00 -2.06
C THR A 81 -13.60 12.69 -2.17
N GLY A 82 -12.85 13.43 -3.00
CA GLY A 82 -11.41 13.25 -3.14
C GLY A 82 -10.65 13.55 -1.84
N ARG A 83 -11.12 14.55 -1.09
CA ARG A 83 -10.61 14.90 0.25
C ARG A 83 -10.79 13.76 1.23
N TRP A 84 -12.02 13.26 1.41
CA TRP A 84 -12.29 12.16 2.34
C TRP A 84 -11.55 10.87 1.98
N LEU A 85 -11.50 10.51 0.69
CA LEU A 85 -10.73 9.35 0.25
C LEU A 85 -9.22 9.52 0.46
N SER A 86 -8.68 10.74 0.31
CA SER A 86 -7.26 11.01 0.61
C SER A 86 -6.96 10.89 2.10
N LEU A 87 -7.85 11.41 2.96
CA LEU A 87 -7.73 11.25 4.41
C LEU A 87 -7.87 9.78 4.83
N LEU A 88 -8.77 9.04 4.19
CA LEU A 88 -8.94 7.60 4.41
C LEU A 88 -7.68 6.82 3.99
N LEU A 89 -7.04 7.21 2.88
CA LEU A 89 -5.77 6.62 2.45
C LEU A 89 -4.68 6.84 3.50
N VAL A 90 -4.57 8.06 4.04
CA VAL A 90 -3.63 8.38 5.12
C VAL A 90 -3.92 7.54 6.37
N PHE A 91 -5.17 7.45 6.79
CA PHE A 91 -5.60 6.62 7.93
C PHE A 91 -5.16 5.17 7.77
N PHE A 92 -5.39 4.57 6.59
CA PHE A 92 -4.94 3.21 6.33
C PHE A 92 -3.41 3.09 6.22
N ALA A 93 -2.70 4.10 5.73
CA ALA A 93 -1.24 4.07 5.64
C ALA A 93 -0.60 3.95 7.04
N MET A 94 -1.14 4.71 8.01
CA MET A 94 -0.67 4.68 9.40
C MET A 94 -0.92 3.33 10.08
N ILE A 95 -1.99 2.61 9.71
CA ILE A 95 -2.25 1.25 10.23
C ILE A 95 -1.38 0.23 9.50
N PHE A 96 -1.24 0.37 8.18
CA PHE A 96 -0.58 -0.59 7.30
C PHE A 96 0.91 -0.77 7.60
N VAL A 97 1.57 0.26 8.13
CA VAL A 97 3.00 0.24 8.44
C VAL A 97 3.40 -0.89 9.39
N TYR A 98 2.54 -1.24 10.36
CA TYR A 98 2.82 -2.27 11.36
C TYR A 98 2.83 -3.70 10.78
N PRO A 99 1.73 -4.21 10.19
CA PRO A 99 1.74 -5.56 9.61
C PRO A 99 2.72 -5.65 8.43
N LEU A 100 2.94 -4.56 7.70
CA LEU A 100 3.94 -4.51 6.63
C LEU A 100 5.35 -4.79 7.17
N HIS A 101 5.77 -4.10 8.24
CA HIS A 101 7.07 -4.31 8.85
C HIS A 101 7.21 -5.73 9.40
N MET A 102 6.21 -6.20 10.14
CA MET A 102 6.21 -7.53 10.76
C MET A 102 6.35 -8.65 9.73
N VAL A 103 5.63 -8.58 8.61
CA VAL A 103 5.72 -9.59 7.53
C VAL A 103 7.12 -9.62 6.92
N PHE A 104 7.68 -8.46 6.57
CA PHE A 104 8.99 -8.42 5.90
C PHE A 104 10.16 -8.69 6.85
N ALA A 105 10.12 -8.20 8.09
CA ALA A 105 11.11 -8.55 9.12
C ALA A 105 11.10 -10.08 9.37
N GLY A 106 9.92 -10.68 9.51
CA GLY A 106 9.77 -12.13 9.64
C GLY A 106 10.27 -12.90 8.42
N LEU A 107 10.00 -12.42 7.20
CA LEU A 107 10.50 -13.01 5.96
C LEU A 107 12.03 -13.03 5.91
N PHE A 108 12.68 -11.89 6.16
CA PHE A 108 14.13 -11.78 6.12
C PHE A 108 14.81 -12.56 7.26
N ASN A 109 14.19 -12.61 8.45
CA ASN A 109 14.62 -13.49 9.53
C ASN A 109 14.58 -14.97 9.10
N GLY A 110 13.47 -15.43 8.51
CA GLY A 110 13.35 -16.79 8.00
C GLY A 110 14.37 -17.14 6.90
N LEU A 111 14.54 -16.25 5.91
CA LEU A 111 15.50 -16.44 4.82
C LEU A 111 16.96 -16.47 5.28
N SER A 112 17.26 -15.77 6.38
CA SER A 112 18.60 -15.71 6.96
C SER A 112 18.86 -16.77 8.03
N ALA A 113 17.94 -17.73 8.20
CA ALA A 113 17.98 -18.74 9.26
C ALA A 113 18.12 -18.13 10.67
N GLY A 114 17.40 -17.03 10.92
CA GLY A 114 17.35 -16.35 12.22
C GLY A 114 18.44 -15.30 12.47
N ARG A 115 19.30 -15.01 11.48
CA ARG A 115 20.42 -14.05 11.66
C ARG A 115 20.00 -12.58 11.62
N LEU A 116 18.96 -12.26 10.85
CA LEU A 116 18.43 -10.90 10.73
C LEU A 116 17.37 -10.64 11.81
N PRO A 117 17.24 -9.40 12.32
CA PRO A 117 16.31 -9.08 13.40
C PRO A 117 14.85 -9.24 12.97
N SER A 118 14.01 -9.67 13.90
CA SER A 118 12.55 -9.65 13.80
C SER A 118 11.96 -9.46 15.19
N ASP A 119 11.31 -8.33 15.42
CA ASP A 119 10.65 -8.03 16.70
C ASP A 119 9.34 -8.82 16.89
N PHE A 120 8.86 -9.46 15.81
CA PHE A 120 7.67 -10.29 15.86
C PHE A 120 8.02 -11.73 16.24
N HIS A 121 7.65 -12.12 17.45
CA HIS A 121 7.79 -13.49 17.96
C HIS A 121 6.45 -14.21 17.87
N LEU A 122 6.42 -15.35 17.18
CA LEU A 122 5.23 -16.19 17.01
C LEU A 122 4.95 -17.03 18.27
N VAL A 123 4.55 -16.38 19.36
CA VAL A 123 4.27 -17.03 20.66
C VAL A 123 3.04 -17.95 20.56
N GLY A 124 2.02 -17.55 19.80
CA GLY A 124 0.79 -18.30 19.52
C GLY A 124 0.87 -19.21 18.28
N GLY A 125 2.05 -19.39 17.69
CA GLY A 125 2.26 -20.30 16.56
C GLY A 125 1.45 -19.93 15.31
N THR A 126 0.65 -20.87 14.79
CA THR A 126 -0.13 -20.69 13.55
C THR A 126 -1.27 -19.68 13.66
N ALA A 127 -1.79 -19.44 14.88
CA ALA A 127 -2.83 -18.43 15.10
C ALA A 127 -2.30 -16.99 14.91
N ASP A 128 -1.05 -16.75 15.33
CA ASP A 128 -0.38 -15.47 15.13
C ASP A 128 -0.10 -15.22 13.65
N MET A 129 0.33 -16.26 12.91
CA MET A 129 0.51 -16.17 11.45
C MET A 129 -0.79 -15.82 10.73
N ARG A 130 -1.92 -16.47 11.10
CA ARG A 130 -3.23 -16.13 10.55
C ARG A 130 -3.56 -14.66 10.79
N THR A 131 -3.40 -14.20 12.03
CA THR A 131 -3.73 -12.82 12.41
C THR A 131 -2.85 -11.84 11.64
N LEU A 132 -1.55 -12.09 11.55
CA LEU A 132 -0.61 -11.25 10.83
C LEU A 132 -0.95 -11.14 9.34
N PHE A 133 -1.13 -12.27 8.64
CA PHE A 133 -1.44 -12.25 7.21
C PHE A 133 -2.84 -11.73 6.91
N ALA A 134 -3.84 -11.98 7.77
CA ALA A 134 -5.17 -11.40 7.61
C ALA A 134 -5.13 -9.87 7.76
N CYS A 135 -4.45 -9.34 8.79
CA CYS A 135 -4.28 -7.91 8.98
C CYS A 135 -3.49 -7.27 7.83
N TYR A 136 -2.40 -7.89 7.40
CA TYR A 136 -1.61 -7.44 6.27
C TYR A 136 -2.43 -7.38 4.97
N GLY A 137 -3.13 -8.47 4.65
CA GLY A 137 -4.01 -8.58 3.48
C GLY A 137 -5.12 -7.53 3.47
N LEU A 138 -5.81 -7.36 4.59
CA LEU A 138 -6.90 -6.41 4.72
C LEU A 138 -6.41 -4.96 4.62
N ALA A 139 -5.33 -4.60 5.32
CA ALA A 139 -4.77 -3.26 5.25
C ALA A 139 -4.27 -2.92 3.84
N TYR A 140 -3.61 -3.87 3.16
CA TYR A 140 -3.20 -3.72 1.77
C TYR A 140 -4.40 -3.53 0.83
N ALA A 141 -5.47 -4.31 1.01
CA ALA A 141 -6.70 -4.20 0.24
C ALA A 141 -7.40 -2.85 0.45
N CYS A 142 -7.44 -2.34 1.69
CA CYS A 142 -7.98 -1.03 2.04
C CYS A 142 -7.19 0.11 1.38
N MET A 143 -5.85 0.05 1.43
CA MET A 143 -4.97 1.03 0.77
C MET A 143 -5.21 1.08 -0.74
N ALA A 144 -5.11 -0.08 -1.42
CA ALA A 144 -5.30 -0.19 -2.86
C ALA A 144 -6.76 0.10 -3.29
N GLY A 145 -7.73 -0.32 -2.49
CA GLY A 145 -9.15 -0.05 -2.69
C GLY A 145 -9.46 1.45 -2.61
N THR A 146 -8.80 2.17 -1.72
CA THR A 146 -8.95 3.64 -1.63
C THR A 146 -8.42 4.33 -2.88
N LEU A 147 -7.27 3.91 -3.41
CA LEU A 147 -6.76 4.40 -4.69
C LEU A 147 -7.67 4.02 -5.87
N THR A 148 -8.23 2.81 -5.87
CA THR A 148 -9.25 2.40 -6.85
C THR A 148 -10.45 3.34 -6.82
N ALA A 149 -10.95 3.68 -5.63
CA ALA A 149 -12.05 4.61 -5.44
C ALA A 149 -11.69 6.04 -5.89
N LEU A 150 -10.47 6.51 -5.60
CA LEU A 150 -9.97 7.82 -6.03
C LEU A 150 -9.94 7.93 -7.57
N PHE A 151 -9.40 6.94 -8.27
CA PHE A 151 -9.40 6.92 -9.74
C PHE A 151 -10.79 6.69 -10.34
N GLY A 152 -11.66 5.94 -9.67
CA GLY A 152 -13.07 5.81 -10.04
C GLY A 152 -13.82 7.15 -9.93
N HIS A 153 -13.57 7.91 -8.87
CA HIS A 153 -14.07 9.27 -8.69
C HIS A 153 -13.56 10.21 -9.80
N ALA A 154 -12.26 10.16 -10.11
CA ALA A 154 -11.65 10.93 -11.19
C ALA A 154 -12.33 10.64 -12.54
N ALA A 155 -12.53 9.36 -12.87
CA ALA A 155 -13.18 8.95 -14.12
C ALA A 155 -14.64 9.42 -14.21
N ARG A 156 -15.41 9.35 -13.11
CA ARG A 156 -16.80 9.84 -13.08
C ARG A 156 -16.86 11.36 -13.26
N ARG A 157 -15.92 12.10 -12.67
CA ARG A 157 -15.87 13.56 -12.80
C ARG A 157 -15.51 13.99 -14.22
N ALA A 158 -14.46 13.39 -14.79
CA ALA A 158 -14.08 13.65 -16.19
C ALA A 158 -15.26 13.38 -17.14
N GLY A 159 -15.99 12.28 -16.96
CA GLY A 159 -17.16 11.96 -17.79
C GLY A 159 -18.30 12.96 -17.66
N ARG A 160 -18.57 13.51 -16.47
CA ARG A 160 -19.59 14.56 -16.27
C ARG A 160 -19.22 15.89 -16.92
N ALA A 161 -17.93 16.18 -17.01
CA ALA A 161 -17.41 17.40 -17.63
C ALA A 161 -17.14 17.23 -19.15
N GLY A 162 -17.42 16.06 -19.72
CA GLY A 162 -17.17 15.77 -21.14
C GLY A 162 -15.69 15.53 -21.49
N PHE A 163 -14.82 15.36 -20.51
CA PHE A 163 -13.39 15.08 -20.70
C PHE A 163 -13.11 13.58 -20.86
N ASP A 164 -11.92 13.25 -21.39
CA ASP A 164 -11.48 11.86 -21.52
C ASP A 164 -11.41 11.16 -20.15
N THR A 165 -12.05 10.00 -20.08
CA THR A 165 -12.11 9.15 -18.88
C THR A 165 -11.15 7.98 -18.94
N LEU A 166 -10.56 7.70 -20.11
CA LEU A 166 -9.84 6.47 -20.38
C LEU A 166 -8.60 6.34 -19.48
N GLY A 167 -7.83 7.42 -19.34
CA GLY A 167 -6.68 7.47 -18.45
C GLY A 167 -7.04 7.14 -16.99
N ALA A 168 -8.09 7.74 -16.45
CA ALA A 168 -8.53 7.49 -15.07
C ALA A 168 -9.11 6.07 -14.88
N ARG A 169 -9.88 5.56 -15.86
CA ARG A 169 -10.40 4.18 -15.84
C ARG A 169 -9.29 3.14 -15.92
N ARG A 170 -8.20 3.42 -16.65
CA ARG A 170 -7.01 2.56 -16.70
C ARG A 170 -6.40 2.41 -15.32
N GLU A 171 -6.14 3.53 -14.64
CA GLU A 171 -5.55 3.52 -13.30
C GLU A 171 -6.47 2.85 -12.27
N MET A 172 -7.79 3.10 -12.36
CA MET A 172 -8.77 2.41 -11.51
C MET A 172 -8.64 0.88 -11.64
N ARG A 173 -8.51 0.36 -12.86
CA ARG A 173 -8.30 -1.08 -13.08
C ARG A 173 -6.95 -1.54 -12.55
N VAL A 174 -5.90 -0.75 -12.75
CA VAL A 174 -4.56 -1.06 -12.23
C VAL A 174 -4.57 -1.21 -10.72
N TRP A 175 -5.23 -0.30 -9.99
CA TRP A 175 -5.31 -0.34 -8.53
C TRP A 175 -6.31 -1.37 -7.98
N SER A 176 -7.28 -1.80 -8.80
CA SER A 176 -8.19 -2.88 -8.40
C SER A 176 -7.48 -4.24 -8.26
N VAL A 177 -6.40 -4.47 -9.02
CA VAL A 177 -5.59 -5.70 -8.96
C VAL A 177 -4.95 -5.90 -7.58
N PRO A 178 -4.14 -4.95 -7.04
CA PRO A 178 -3.58 -5.07 -5.70
C PRO A 178 -4.67 -5.15 -4.62
N ALA A 179 -5.82 -4.49 -4.80
CA ALA A 179 -6.92 -4.56 -3.85
C ALA A 179 -7.52 -5.98 -3.76
N VAL A 180 -7.76 -6.61 -4.91
CA VAL A 180 -8.27 -7.99 -4.98
C VAL A 180 -7.25 -8.99 -4.44
N ILE A 181 -5.97 -8.82 -4.78
CA ILE A 181 -4.90 -9.70 -4.28
C ILE A 181 -4.79 -9.62 -2.74
N GLY A 182 -4.81 -8.42 -2.17
CA GLY A 182 -4.78 -8.24 -0.71
C GLY A 182 -5.98 -8.90 -0.03
N LEU A 183 -7.19 -8.73 -0.58
CA LEU A 183 -8.40 -9.33 -0.04
C LEU A 183 -8.36 -10.86 -0.15
N ALA A 184 -7.91 -11.39 -1.29
CA ALA A 184 -7.77 -12.82 -1.49
C ALA A 184 -6.70 -13.43 -0.57
N SER A 185 -5.59 -12.72 -0.34
CA SER A 185 -4.55 -13.12 0.63
C SER A 185 -5.10 -13.19 2.05
N ALA A 186 -5.84 -12.17 2.50
CA ALA A 186 -6.51 -12.18 3.79
C ALA A 186 -7.50 -13.34 3.91
N LEU A 187 -8.31 -13.58 2.88
CA LEU A 187 -9.28 -14.67 2.86
C LEU A 187 -8.59 -16.04 2.94
N VAL A 188 -7.51 -16.24 2.19
CA VAL A 188 -6.72 -17.49 2.25
C VAL A 188 -6.15 -17.68 3.66
N ALA A 189 -5.61 -16.64 4.29
CA ALA A 189 -5.09 -16.73 5.66
C ALA A 189 -6.18 -17.14 6.67
N LEU A 190 -7.38 -16.57 6.54
CA LEU A 190 -8.51 -16.87 7.43
C LEU A 190 -9.08 -18.28 7.23
N LEU A 191 -9.13 -18.75 5.99
CA LEU A 191 -9.67 -20.06 5.63
C LEU A 191 -8.69 -21.22 5.82
N LEU A 192 -7.38 -20.94 5.92
CA LEU A 192 -6.36 -21.98 6.09
C LEU A 192 -6.55 -22.69 7.44
N PRO A 193 -6.67 -24.04 7.51
CA PRO A 193 -6.79 -24.74 8.78
C PRO A 193 -5.58 -24.50 9.69
N LEU A 194 -5.78 -24.38 11.01
CA LEU A 194 -4.66 -24.19 11.95
C LEU A 194 -3.71 -25.39 12.01
N SER A 195 -4.20 -26.57 11.61
CA SER A 195 -3.44 -27.81 11.45
C SER A 195 -2.67 -27.89 10.14
N ALA A 196 -2.76 -26.87 9.27
CA ALA A 196 -2.06 -26.87 7.99
C ALA A 196 -0.53 -26.91 8.20
N PRO A 197 0.20 -27.67 7.36
CA PRO A 197 1.66 -27.67 7.35
C PRO A 197 2.27 -26.26 7.26
N GLY A 198 3.40 -26.05 7.91
CA GLY A 198 4.10 -24.76 7.97
C GLY A 198 4.33 -24.10 6.61
N TRP A 199 4.65 -24.89 5.57
CA TRP A 199 4.89 -24.37 4.22
C TRP A 199 3.64 -23.74 3.57
N MET A 200 2.42 -24.15 3.95
CA MET A 200 1.19 -23.57 3.42
C MET A 200 0.96 -22.14 3.92
N TRP A 201 1.54 -21.77 5.07
CA TRP A 201 1.47 -20.41 5.61
C TRP A 201 2.30 -19.40 4.81
N ALA A 202 3.14 -19.85 3.87
CA ALA A 202 3.80 -18.97 2.91
C ALA A 202 2.85 -18.54 1.76
N LEU A 203 1.75 -19.26 1.53
CA LEU A 203 0.83 -18.98 0.41
C LEU A 203 0.25 -17.55 0.44
N PRO A 204 -0.29 -17.02 1.56
CA PRO A 204 -0.79 -15.64 1.60
C PRO A 204 0.26 -14.61 1.18
N GLY A 205 1.52 -14.81 1.57
CA GLY A 205 2.65 -13.97 1.16
C GLY A 205 2.99 -14.10 -0.32
N PHE A 206 3.02 -15.32 -0.86
CA PHE A 206 3.33 -15.57 -2.27
C PHE A 206 2.27 -15.02 -3.24
N MET A 207 1.02 -14.83 -2.79
CA MET A 207 -0.02 -14.20 -3.62
C MET A 207 0.37 -12.78 -4.07
N TYR A 208 1.22 -12.08 -3.32
CA TYR A 208 1.71 -10.76 -3.72
C TYR A 208 2.69 -10.81 -4.89
N ALA A 209 3.27 -11.97 -5.22
CA ALA A 209 3.99 -12.13 -6.48
C ALA A 209 3.08 -11.82 -7.68
N LEU A 210 1.78 -12.12 -7.58
CA LEU A 210 0.79 -11.85 -8.64
C LEU A 210 0.61 -10.35 -8.95
N LEU A 211 1.24 -9.44 -8.21
CA LEU A 211 1.33 -8.03 -8.59
C LEU A 211 1.98 -7.83 -9.98
N PHE A 212 2.78 -8.80 -10.48
CA PHE A 212 3.27 -8.77 -11.86
C PHE A 212 2.13 -8.71 -12.90
N LEU A 213 0.91 -9.16 -12.55
CA LEU A 213 -0.27 -9.11 -13.41
C LEU A 213 -0.74 -7.69 -13.74
N ILE A 214 -0.25 -6.66 -13.04
CA ILE A 214 -0.50 -5.25 -13.38
C ILE A 214 -0.06 -4.97 -14.83
N GLY A 215 1.09 -5.49 -15.26
CA GLY A 215 1.61 -5.30 -16.63
C GLY A 215 0.66 -5.84 -17.72
N PRO A 216 0.25 -7.12 -17.66
CA PRO A 216 -0.77 -7.70 -18.53
C PRO A 216 -2.13 -6.97 -18.51
N VAL A 217 -2.59 -6.48 -17.37
CA VAL A 217 -3.84 -5.70 -17.28
C VAL A 217 -3.72 -4.38 -18.03
N VAL A 218 -2.58 -3.69 -17.86
CA VAL A 218 -2.26 -2.48 -18.61
C VAL A 218 -2.18 -2.76 -20.11
N SER A 219 -1.49 -3.81 -20.53
CA SER A 219 -1.31 -4.12 -21.95
C SER A 219 -2.62 -4.51 -22.62
N ARG A 220 -3.46 -5.31 -21.96
CA ARG A 220 -4.81 -5.65 -22.46
C ARG A 220 -5.70 -4.42 -22.56
N PHE A 221 -5.63 -3.51 -21.58
CA PHE A 221 -6.37 -2.26 -21.62
C PHE A 221 -5.92 -1.38 -22.78
N ASN A 222 -4.61 -1.18 -22.93
CA ASN A 222 -4.04 -0.39 -24.02
C ASN A 222 -4.37 -1.00 -25.38
N ARG A 223 -4.37 -2.33 -25.54
CA ARG A 223 -4.75 -2.97 -26.79
C ARG A 223 -6.24 -2.79 -27.14
N ARG A 224 -7.11 -2.78 -26.13
CA ARG A 224 -8.57 -2.65 -26.32
C ARG A 224 -9.02 -1.22 -26.62
N TYR A 225 -8.27 -0.22 -26.15
CA TYR A 225 -8.68 1.20 -26.25
C TYR A 225 -7.65 2.11 -26.93
N GLY A 226 -6.44 1.63 -27.21
CA GLY A 226 -5.40 2.35 -27.95
C GLY A 226 -5.57 2.28 -29.47
N GLN A 227 -6.59 1.58 -29.97
CA GLN A 227 -7.04 1.65 -31.38
C GLN A 227 -8.18 2.66 -31.58
N ALA A 228 -8.55 3.43 -30.54
CA ALA A 228 -9.68 4.37 -30.56
C ALA A 228 -9.27 5.83 -30.26
N ALA A 229 -7.97 6.14 -30.37
CA ALA A 229 -7.40 7.49 -30.29
C ALA A 229 -6.62 7.76 -31.57
#